data_AF-A0A3D1YZ94-F1
#
_entry.id   AF-A0A3D1YZ94-F1
#
_cell.length_a   1.000
_cell.length_b   1.000
_cell.length_c   1.000
_cell.angle_alpha   90.00
_cell.angle_beta   90.00
_cell.angle_gamma   90.00
#
_symmetry.space_group_name_H-M   'P 1'
#
loop_
_entity.id
_entity.type
_entity.pdbx_description
1 polymer ?
#
loop_
_entity_poly.entity_id
_entity_poly.type
_entity_poly.pdbx_seq_one_letter_code
_entity_poly.pdbx_strand_id
1 'polypeptide(L)'
;GLYRIVDLVENPSPEQAPSNLAVLGRYVLTPAIFDCLEQTKPGLGGEVQLTDALRLLLEREEIYALEATGPRYDIGNKLSWIKATVELALMNEEIGEELRSYLHELLVNE
;
A
#
# COMPACT_ATOMS: atom_id res chain seq x y z
N GLY A 1 -2.01 -15.19 -1.01
CA GLY A 1 -3.27 -15.76 -1.52
C GLY A 1 -3.71 -15.07 -2.79
N LEU A 2 -4.59 -15.70 -3.57
CA LEU A 2 -5.37 -15.06 -4.64
C LEU A 2 -6.83 -14.98 -4.17
N TYR A 3 -7.41 -13.79 -4.18
CA TYR A 3 -8.76 -13.54 -3.67
C TYR A 3 -9.63 -12.92 -4.75
N ARG A 4 -10.85 -13.42 -4.93
CA ARG A 4 -11.86 -12.70 -5.72
C ARG A 4 -12.43 -11.57 -4.88
N ILE A 5 -12.37 -10.34 -5.38
CA ILE A 5 -12.84 -9.16 -4.66
C ILE A 5 -14.36 -9.04 -4.84
N VAL A 6 -15.05 -8.69 -3.76
CA VAL A 6 -16.50 -8.47 -3.73
C VAL A 6 -16.88 -7.02 -3.42
N ASP A 7 -16.00 -6.28 -2.74
CA ASP A 7 -16.14 -4.85 -2.48
C ASP A 7 -14.77 -4.24 -2.16
N LEU A 8 -14.65 -2.92 -2.32
CA LEU A 8 -13.49 -2.13 -1.89
C LEU A 8 -13.98 -0.85 -1.21
N VAL A 9 -13.23 -0.35 -0.21
CA VAL A 9 -13.57 0.89 0.48
C VAL A 9 -12.31 1.72 0.64
N GLU A 10 -12.36 3.01 0.26
CA GLU A 10 -11.24 3.94 0.41
C GLU A 10 -11.12 4.38 1.87
N ASN A 11 -9.97 4.10 2.50
CA ASN A 11 -9.63 4.49 3.88
C ASN A 11 -10.78 4.35 4.90
N PRO A 12 -11.33 3.14 5.10
CA PRO A 12 -12.40 2.93 6.06
C PRO A 12 -11.91 3.21 7.49
N SER A 13 -12.84 3.55 8.39
CA SER A 13 -12.53 3.50 9.82
C SER A 13 -12.22 2.05 10.24
N PRO A 14 -11.48 1.83 11.35
CA PRO A 14 -11.20 0.49 11.83
C PRO A 14 -12.46 -0.38 12.03
N GLU A 15 -13.56 0.23 12.46
CA GLU A 15 -14.85 -0.45 12.68
C GLU A 15 -15.60 -0.76 11.39
N GLN A 16 -15.28 -0.05 10.31
CA GLN A 16 -15.90 -0.19 8.99
C GLN A 16 -15.05 -1.01 8.02
N ALA A 17 -13.84 -1.42 8.41
CA ALA A 17 -12.94 -2.18 7.56
C ALA A 17 -13.53 -3.56 7.25
N PRO A 18 -13.77 -3.90 5.96
CA PRO A 18 -14.39 -5.18 5.60
C PRO A 18 -13.44 -6.37 5.76
N SER A 19 -12.13 -6.13 5.86
CA SER A 19 -11.10 -7.13 6.10
C SER A 19 -9.80 -6.46 6.58
N ASN A 20 -8.76 -7.27 6.81
CA ASN A 20 -7.39 -6.83 7.06
C ASN A 20 -6.52 -6.73 5.79
N LEU A 21 -7.12 -6.83 4.59
CA LEU A 21 -6.40 -6.71 3.32
C LEU A 21 -6.41 -5.25 2.84
N ALA A 22 -5.22 -4.66 2.67
CA ALA A 22 -5.04 -3.29 2.19
C ALA A 22 -4.44 -3.25 0.78
N VAL A 23 -4.87 -2.28 -0.02
CA VAL A 23 -4.36 -2.09 -1.38
C VAL A 23 -2.98 -1.41 -1.35
N LEU A 24 -2.01 -1.97 -2.07
CA LEU A 24 -0.60 -1.55 -2.07
C LEU A 24 -0.24 -0.50 -3.13
N GLY A 25 -1.19 -0.13 -3.99
CA GLY A 25 -0.92 0.76 -5.14
C GLY A 25 -0.20 0.07 -6.29
N ARG A 26 -0.55 -1.20 -6.56
CA ARG A 26 -0.08 -1.98 -7.72
C ARG A 26 -1.31 -2.56 -8.40
N TYR A 27 -1.50 -2.22 -9.67
CA TYR A 27 -2.69 -2.58 -10.41
C TYR A 27 -2.34 -3.05 -11.82
N VAL A 28 -3.06 -4.06 -12.29
CA VAL A 28 -3.14 -4.43 -13.70
C VAL A 28 -4.61 -4.31 -14.07
N LEU A 29 -4.95 -3.26 -14.80
CA LEU A 29 -6.34 -2.88 -15.05
C LEU A 29 -6.67 -3.06 -16.53
N THR A 30 -7.86 -3.58 -16.81
CA THR A 30 -8.39 -3.61 -18.16
C THR A 30 -8.73 -2.18 -18.61
N PRO A 31 -8.80 -1.89 -19.92
CA PRO A 31 -9.17 -0.56 -20.40
C PRO A 31 -10.55 -0.07 -19.92
N ALA A 32 -11.45 -0.97 -19.51
CA ALA A 32 -12.78 -0.62 -18.99
C ALA A 32 -12.73 0.28 -17.73
N ILE A 33 -11.58 0.33 -17.04
CA ILE A 33 -11.38 1.26 -15.92
C ILE A 33 -11.54 2.73 -16.35
N PHE A 34 -11.19 3.10 -17.58
CA PHE A 34 -11.28 4.50 -18.01
C PHE A 34 -12.73 4.99 -18.08
N ASP A 35 -13.64 4.16 -18.57
CA ASP A 35 -15.08 4.47 -18.56
C ASP A 35 -15.61 4.60 -17.12
N CYS A 36 -15.09 3.78 -16.19
CA CYS A 36 -15.47 3.83 -14.79
C CYS A 36 -14.94 5.12 -14.13
N LEU A 37 -13.68 5.50 -14.41
CA LEU A 37 -13.08 6.74 -13.93
C LEU A 37 -13.85 7.98 -14.41
N GLU A 38 -14.27 8.02 -15.68
CA GLU A 38 -15.06 9.12 -16.23
C GLU A 38 -16.41 9.30 -15.51
N GLN A 39 -17.01 8.20 -15.05
CA GLN A 39 -18.28 8.19 -14.32
C GLN A 39 -18.11 8.43 -12.81
N THR A 40 -16.88 8.31 -12.30
CA THR A 40 -16.59 8.38 -10.86
C THR A 40 -16.70 9.83 -10.39
N LYS A 41 -17.60 10.06 -9.43
CA LYS A 41 -17.76 11.37 -8.80
C LYS A 41 -16.67 11.57 -7.74
N PRO A 42 -16.33 12.83 -7.40
CA PRO A 42 -15.47 13.13 -6.26
C PRO A 42 -15.98 12.48 -4.97
N GLY A 43 -15.09 11.75 -4.31
CA GLY A 43 -15.34 11.02 -3.07
C GLY A 43 -14.62 11.65 -1.88
N LEU A 44 -13.83 10.84 -1.16
CA LEU A 44 -13.05 11.28 -0.01
C LEU A 44 -12.12 12.45 -0.41
N GLY A 45 -12.15 13.53 0.39
CA GLY A 45 -11.34 14.72 0.15
C GLY A 45 -11.76 15.56 -1.06
N GLY A 46 -12.87 15.22 -1.73
CA GLY A 46 -13.28 15.88 -2.98
C GLY A 46 -12.45 15.46 -4.20
N GLU A 47 -11.77 14.31 -4.12
CA GLU A 47 -10.95 13.75 -5.19
C GLU A 47 -11.68 12.62 -5.92
N VAL A 48 -11.36 12.40 -7.19
CA VAL A 48 -11.81 11.22 -7.94
C VAL A 48 -10.93 10.05 -7.53
N GLN A 49 -11.47 9.13 -6.74
CA GLN A 49 -10.72 8.02 -6.17
C GLN A 49 -10.72 6.81 -7.11
N LEU A 50 -9.55 6.22 -7.33
CA LEU A 50 -9.45 4.98 -8.11
C LEU A 50 -10.21 3.83 -7.45
N THR A 51 -10.26 3.78 -6.12
CA THR A 51 -11.01 2.77 -5.37
C THR A 51 -12.50 2.80 -5.71
N ASP A 52 -13.10 3.98 -5.83
CA ASP A 52 -14.51 4.12 -6.22
C ASP A 52 -14.74 3.68 -7.68
N ALA A 53 -13.81 4.01 -8.59
CA ALA A 53 -13.86 3.53 -9.97
C ALA A 53 -13.74 2.00 -10.07
N LEU A 54 -12.90 1.38 -9.24
CA LEU A 54 -12.77 -0.07 -9.17
C LEU A 54 -14.04 -0.75 -8.63
N ARG A 55 -14.79 -0.10 -7.73
CA ARG A 55 -16.11 -0.59 -7.31
C ARG A 55 -17.12 -0.57 -8.46
N LEU A 56 -17.11 0.46 -9.31
CA LEU A 56 -17.93 0.47 -10.52
C LEU A 56 -17.51 -0.62 -11.51
N LEU A 57 -16.20 -0.89 -11.61
CA LEU A 57 -15.67 -1.94 -12.48
C LEU A 57 -16.09 -3.34 -12.01
N LEU A 58 -16.19 -3.58 -10.69
CA LEU A 58 -16.71 -4.83 -10.12
C LEU A 58 -18.12 -5.20 -10.60
N GLU A 59 -18.93 -4.22 -10.98
CA GLU A 59 -20.27 -4.46 -11.53
C GLU A 59 -20.23 -5.03 -12.96
N ARG A 60 -19.10 -4.88 -13.65
CA ARG A 60 -18.90 -5.24 -15.06
C ARG A 60 -18.02 -6.47 -15.24
N GLU A 61 -17.03 -6.66 -14.39
CA GLU A 61 -16.08 -7.77 -14.49
C GLU A 61 -15.54 -8.21 -13.12
N GLU A 62 -14.98 -9.42 -13.09
CA GLU A 62 -14.36 -9.95 -11.89
C GLU A 62 -12.99 -9.30 -11.65
N ILE A 63 -12.76 -8.81 -10.43
CA ILE A 63 -11.47 -8.30 -9.99
C ILE A 63 -10.87 -9.27 -8.97
N TYR A 64 -9.57 -9.51 -9.10
CA TYR A 64 -8.82 -10.39 -8.20
C TYR A 64 -7.71 -9.61 -7.50
N ALA A 65 -7.52 -9.88 -6.20
CA ALA A 65 -6.37 -9.41 -5.44
C ALA A 65 -5.35 -10.52 -5.28
N LEU A 66 -4.10 -10.21 -5.65
CA LEU A 66 -2.93 -11.02 -5.33
C LEU A 66 -2.25 -10.43 -4.10
N GLU A 67 -2.19 -11.21 -3.03
CA GLU A 67 -1.51 -10.83 -1.80
C GLU A 67 0.00 -10.78 -2.04
N ALA A 68 0.58 -9.60 -1.82
CA ALA A 68 2.02 -9.43 -1.91
C ALA A 68 2.72 -10.10 -0.72
N THR A 69 3.83 -10.77 -1.02
CA THR A 69 4.72 -11.34 0.00
C THR A 69 5.95 -10.46 0.17
N GLY A 70 6.38 -10.26 1.42
CA GLY A 70 7.60 -9.51 1.74
C GLY A 70 7.33 -8.22 2.51
N PRO A 71 8.40 -7.48 2.85
CA PRO A 71 8.28 -6.24 3.60
C PRO A 71 7.60 -5.15 2.76
N ARG A 72 6.74 -4.37 3.41
CA ARG A 72 6.13 -3.16 2.84
C ARG A 72 6.76 -1.95 3.52
N TYR A 73 7.34 -1.07 2.72
CA TYR A 73 7.80 0.24 3.17
C TYR A 73 6.83 1.33 2.72
N ASP A 74 6.13 1.95 3.66
CA ASP A 74 5.33 3.14 3.37
C ASP A 74 6.21 4.39 3.51
N ILE A 75 6.72 4.89 2.39
CA ILE A 75 7.57 6.09 2.37
C ILE A 75 6.78 7.40 2.53
N GLY A 76 5.44 7.36 2.50
CA GLY A 76 4.60 8.53 2.80
C GLY A 76 4.58 8.87 4.30
N ASN A 77 4.87 7.89 5.15
CA ASN A 77 4.98 8.07 6.60
C ASN A 77 6.45 8.30 7.01
N LYS A 78 6.73 9.41 7.71
CA LYS A 78 8.11 9.81 8.09
C LYS A 78 8.87 8.74 8.87
N LEU A 79 8.24 8.09 9.85
CA LEU A 79 8.89 7.06 10.65
C LEU A 79 9.16 5.80 9.81
N SER A 80 8.18 5.40 8.99
CA SER A 80 8.31 4.25 8.10
C SER A 80 9.38 4.49 7.03
N TRP A 81 9.51 5.71 6.52
CA TRP A 81 10.59 6.12 5.63
C TRP A 81 11.98 6.00 6.28
N ILE A 82 12.15 6.47 7.53
CA ILE A 82 13.41 6.32 8.27
C ILE A 82 13.74 4.84 8.49
N LYS A 83 12.75 4.05 8.93
CA LYS A 83 12.92 2.59 9.11
C LYS A 83 13.36 1.91 7.82
N ALA A 84 12.67 2.18 6.72
CA ALA A 84 13.02 1.66 5.40
C ALA A 84 14.45 2.01 5.01
N THR A 85 14.85 3.27 5.23
CA THR A 85 16.20 3.75 4.92
C THR A 85 17.26 3.01 5.73
N VAL A 86 17.03 2.84 7.04
CA VAL A 86 17.94 2.10 7.93
C VAL A 86 18.03 0.63 7.53
N GLU A 87 16.89 -0.03 7.29
CA GLU A 87 16.86 -1.44 6.90
C GLU A 87 17.60 -1.69 5.57
N LEU A 88 17.37 -0.84 4.57
CA LEU A 88 18.06 -0.93 3.28
C LEU A 88 19.56 -0.64 3.41
N ALA A 89 19.95 0.34 4.25
CA ALA A 89 21.36 0.64 4.50
C ALA A 89 22.07 -0.51 5.23
N LEU A 90 21.40 -1.19 6.16
CA LEU A 90 21.94 -2.38 6.85
C LEU A 90 22.10 -3.60 5.92
N MET A 91 21.39 -3.64 4.79
CA MET A 91 21.56 -4.67 3.75
C MET A 91 22.68 -4.36 2.76
N ASN A 92 23.25 -3.16 2.80
CA ASN A 92 24.31 -2.75 1.88
C ASN A 92 25.66 -3.36 2.28
N GLU A 93 26.36 -3.95 1.30
CA GLU A 93 27.64 -4.66 1.54
C GLU A 93 28.80 -3.73 1.93
N GLU A 94 28.76 -2.45 1.57
CA GLU A 94 29.82 -1.47 1.84
C GLU A 94 29.66 -0.82 3.22
N ILE A 95 28.44 -0.42 3.60
CA ILE A 95 28.19 0.39 4.80
C ILE A 95 27.42 -0.35 5.91
N GLY A 96 26.84 -1.52 5.63
CA GLY A 96 25.88 -2.16 6.53
C GLY A 96 26.46 -2.58 7.87
N GLU A 97 27.70 -3.09 7.88
CA GLU A 97 28.35 -3.56 9.11
C GLU A 97 28.80 -2.40 10.01
N GLU A 98 29.37 -1.34 9.42
CA GLU A 98 29.75 -0.13 10.15
C GLU A 98 28.52 0.56 10.74
N LEU A 99 27.44 0.67 9.95
CA LEU A 99 26.17 1.23 10.42
C LEU A 99 25.56 0.42 11.57
N ARG A 100 25.61 -0.92 11.51
CA ARG A 100 25.12 -1.80 12.58
C ARG A 100 25.86 -1.55 13.89
N SER A 101 27.18 -1.43 13.81
CA SER A 101 28.05 -1.15 14.96
C SER A 101 27.72 0.20 15.58
N TYR A 102 27.61 1.25 14.76
CA TYR A 102 27.23 2.59 15.20
C TYR A 102 25.86 2.63 15.89
N LEU A 103 24.84 1.97 15.31
CA LEU A 103 23.50 1.91 15.91
C LEU A 103 23.49 1.18 17.25
N HIS A 104 24.30 0.13 17.41
CA HIS A 104 24.44 -0.58 18.69
C HIS A 104 25.07 0.33 19.76
N GLU A 105 26.15 1.05 19.41
CA GLU A 105 26.77 2.01 20.33
C GLU A 105 25.79 3.12 20.75
N LEU A 106 24.98 3.63 19.82
CA LEU A 106 24.01 4.69 20.10
C LEU A 106 22.92 4.25 21.10
N LEU A 107 22.50 2.98 21.05
CA LEU A 107 21.42 2.44 21.89
C LEU A 107 21.91 1.88 23.23
N VAL A 108 23.18 1.51 23.35
CA VAL A 108 23.77 0.93 24.58
C VAL A 108 24.40 2.01 25.47
N ASN A 109 24.78 3.16 24.90
CA ASN A 109 25.36 4.28 25.66
C ASN A 109 24.29 5.24 26.23
N GLU A 110 23.03 4.80 26.33
CA GLU A 110 21.97 5.46 27.12
C GLU A 110 21.89 4.91 28.55
#